data_AF-A0A6P1D7G7-F1
#
_entry.id   AF-A0A6P1D7G7-F1
#
_cell.length_a   1.000
_cell.length_b   1.000
_cell.length_c   1.000
_cell.angle_alpha   90.00
_cell.angle_beta   90.00
_cell.angle_gamma   90.00
#
_symmetry.space_group_name_H-M   'P 1'
#
loop_
_entity.id
_entity.type
_entity.pdbx_description
1 polymer ?
#
loop_
_entity_poly.entity_id
_entity_poly.type
_entity_poly.pdbx_seq_one_letter_code
_entity_poly.pdbx_strand_id
1 'polypeptide(L)'
;MAVRTQICTDTELPPFPQLWARWAAMSAAFAASGSQWGPRMLPSLAWFESSGKSGSTLYALPGGRAVLSGGVWVAPSSREAIDGPPPVHPEPPDWAVDPMLNPHADTGLTTFCYWWDAGRWYRADSPPVAQSAAALPGVWTTDAVAEMLTCLATGRPNDEQRADAVTLICAAEIGAVTHEIVANVFGDNDLFDLDAAMDQFEMAGLTAHQTATRAATQCLRGPATPRFSTGSPQLRRVRIRWPRPALDDR
;
A
#
# COMPACT_ATOMS: atom_id res chain seq x y z
N MET A 1 -18.54 -16.32 -26.01
CA MET A 1 -17.94 -15.71 -24.79
C MET A 1 -18.15 -16.69 -23.67
N ALA A 2 -17.07 -17.25 -23.11
CA ALA A 2 -17.18 -18.12 -21.95
C ALA A 2 -17.60 -17.27 -20.74
N VAL A 3 -18.58 -17.76 -19.97
CA VAL A 3 -18.97 -17.12 -18.70
C VAL A 3 -17.80 -17.29 -17.74
N ARG A 4 -17.17 -16.19 -17.34
CA ARG A 4 -16.12 -16.19 -16.31
C ARG A 4 -16.77 -16.47 -14.97
N THR A 5 -16.41 -17.59 -14.34
CA THR A 5 -16.87 -17.90 -12.98
C THR A 5 -16.08 -17.05 -11.99
N GLN A 6 -16.66 -15.93 -11.56
CA GLN A 6 -16.11 -15.14 -10.46
C GLN A 6 -16.63 -15.70 -9.13
N ILE A 7 -15.72 -16.00 -8.22
CA ILE A 7 -16.02 -16.51 -6.88
C ILE A 7 -15.85 -15.35 -5.89
N CYS A 8 -16.91 -15.03 -5.16
CA CYS A 8 -16.87 -14.04 -4.08
C CYS A 8 -16.12 -14.63 -2.86
N THR A 9 -15.17 -13.88 -2.29
CA THR A 9 -14.30 -14.33 -1.18
C THR A 9 -14.34 -13.39 0.03
N ASP A 10 -15.49 -12.77 0.29
CA ASP A 10 -15.68 -11.78 1.36
C ASP A 10 -15.39 -12.34 2.77
N THR A 11 -15.38 -13.65 2.94
CA THR A 11 -15.07 -14.31 4.22
C THR A 11 -13.59 -14.67 4.38
N GLU A 12 -12.78 -14.57 3.32
CA GLU A 12 -11.38 -15.00 3.33
C GLU A 12 -10.40 -13.82 3.52
N LEU A 13 -10.80 -12.60 3.15
CA LEU A 13 -10.02 -11.37 3.31
C LEU A 13 -10.85 -10.29 4.01
N PRO A 14 -10.25 -9.47 4.87
CA PRO A 14 -10.92 -8.28 5.37
C PRO A 14 -11.25 -7.32 4.20
N PRO A 15 -12.26 -6.44 4.35
CA PRO A 15 -12.56 -5.41 3.36
C PRO A 15 -11.32 -4.64 2.93
N PHE A 16 -11.23 -4.26 1.65
CA PHE A 16 -10.03 -3.59 1.11
C PHE A 16 -9.52 -2.41 1.96
N PRO A 17 -10.36 -1.47 2.44
CA PRO A 17 -9.87 -0.38 3.28
C PRO A 17 -9.17 -0.85 4.57
N GLN A 18 -9.67 -1.92 5.20
CA GLN A 18 -9.06 -2.50 6.39
C GLN A 18 -7.76 -3.23 6.05
N LEU A 19 -7.74 -3.99 4.95
CA LEU A 19 -6.55 -4.69 4.48
C LEU A 19 -5.41 -3.70 4.20
N TRP A 20 -5.73 -2.60 3.50
CA TRP A 20 -4.81 -1.51 3.19
C TRP A 20 -4.25 -0.83 4.44
N ALA A 21 -5.12 -0.49 5.38
CA ALA A 21 -4.73 0.13 6.64
C ALA A 21 -3.82 -0.76 7.50
N ARG A 22 -4.13 -2.05 7.58
CA ARG A 22 -3.32 -3.03 8.33
C ARG A 22 -1.96 -3.28 7.67
N TRP A 23 -1.91 -3.25 6.35
CA TRP A 23 -0.64 -3.32 5.62
C TRP A 23 0.23 -2.09 5.90
N ALA A 24 -0.37 -0.91 5.87
CA ALA A 24 0.32 0.34 6.20
C ALA A 24 0.83 0.33 7.65
N ALA A 25 0.02 -0.13 8.61
CA ALA A 25 0.43 -0.25 10.01
C ALA A 25 1.64 -1.18 10.20
N MET A 26 1.65 -2.35 9.55
CA MET A 26 2.84 -3.21 9.59
C MET A 26 4.03 -2.55 8.88
N SER A 27 3.83 -1.93 7.73
CA SER A 27 4.91 -1.26 7.00
C SER A 27 5.55 -0.16 7.86
N ALA A 28 4.72 0.62 8.56
CA ALA A 28 5.15 1.66 9.49
C ALA A 28 6.00 1.07 10.64
N ALA A 29 5.60 -0.07 11.21
CA ALA A 29 6.38 -0.72 12.27
C ALA A 29 7.77 -1.20 11.81
N PHE A 30 7.84 -1.78 10.60
CA PHE A 30 9.11 -2.21 10.01
C PHE A 30 9.99 -1.00 9.63
N ALA A 31 9.39 0.08 9.15
CA ALA A 31 10.11 1.33 8.86
C ALA A 31 10.63 1.99 10.13
N ALA A 32 9.80 2.10 11.17
CA ALA A 32 10.17 2.67 12.47
C ALA A 32 11.38 1.97 13.10
N SER A 33 11.43 0.63 13.00
CA SER A 33 12.54 -0.18 13.52
C SER A 33 13.81 -0.10 12.65
N GLY A 34 13.82 0.70 11.58
CA GLY A 34 14.95 0.81 10.65
C GLY A 34 15.20 -0.47 9.84
N SER A 35 14.26 -1.41 9.82
CA SER A 35 14.41 -2.64 9.07
C SER A 35 14.47 -2.32 7.57
N GLN A 36 15.33 -3.01 6.83
CA GLN A 36 15.34 -2.96 5.36
C GLN A 36 14.38 -3.99 4.74
N TRP A 37 13.78 -4.84 5.58
CA TRP A 37 12.90 -5.94 5.18
C TRP A 37 11.46 -5.68 5.65
N GLY A 38 10.54 -6.54 5.21
CA GLY A 38 9.13 -6.49 5.57
C GLY A 38 8.26 -5.71 4.58
N PRO A 39 6.96 -5.53 4.91
CA PRO A 39 6.02 -4.85 4.02
C PRO A 39 6.38 -3.36 3.86
N ARG A 40 6.10 -2.80 2.68
CA ARG A 40 6.29 -1.37 2.37
C ARG A 40 5.09 -0.79 1.66
N MET A 41 4.85 0.49 1.92
CA MET A 41 3.91 1.33 1.20
C MET A 41 4.66 2.18 0.17
N LEU A 42 4.09 2.23 -1.02
CA LEU A 42 4.37 3.17 -2.09
C LEU A 42 3.04 3.83 -2.51
N PRO A 43 3.07 4.94 -3.28
CA PRO A 43 1.85 5.55 -3.78
C PRO A 43 1.00 4.53 -4.55
N SER A 44 -0.21 4.26 -4.04
CA SER A 44 -1.16 3.29 -4.60
C SER A 44 -0.70 1.82 -4.66
N LEU A 45 0.43 1.49 -4.06
CA LEU A 45 0.98 0.13 -4.06
C LEU A 45 1.50 -0.25 -2.67
N ALA A 46 1.07 -1.40 -2.19
CA ALA A 46 1.65 -2.05 -1.03
C ALA A 46 2.43 -3.30 -1.49
N TRP A 47 3.68 -3.42 -1.06
CA TRP A 47 4.60 -4.48 -1.46
C TRP A 47 5.00 -5.33 -0.26
N PHE A 48 5.13 -6.64 -0.44
CA PHE A 48 5.65 -7.55 0.56
C PHE A 48 6.39 -8.71 -0.08
N GLU A 49 7.55 -9.03 0.47
CA GLU A 49 8.31 -10.23 0.15
C GLU A 49 8.72 -10.91 1.46
N SER A 50 8.45 -12.21 1.55
CA SER A 50 8.84 -13.04 2.67
C SER A 50 10.24 -13.61 2.45
N SER A 51 10.90 -14.01 3.54
CA SER A 51 12.20 -14.68 3.48
C SER A 51 12.18 -15.99 2.69
N GLY A 52 10.99 -16.56 2.46
CA GLY A 52 10.76 -17.79 1.70
C GLY A 52 10.57 -17.59 0.20
N LYS A 53 10.97 -16.45 -0.38
CA LYS A 53 10.77 -16.09 -1.81
C LYS A 53 9.30 -16.04 -2.24
N SER A 54 8.38 -16.00 -1.28
CA SER A 54 6.97 -15.77 -1.52
C SER A 54 6.69 -14.30 -1.35
N GLY A 55 5.72 -13.75 -2.07
CA GLY A 55 5.47 -12.31 -1.98
C GLY A 55 4.21 -11.90 -2.70
N SER A 56 3.77 -10.69 -2.43
CA SER A 56 2.58 -10.13 -3.03
C SER A 56 2.61 -8.61 -3.09
N THR A 57 1.75 -8.11 -3.96
CA THR A 57 1.46 -6.70 -4.13
C THR A 57 -0.03 -6.48 -3.99
N LEU A 58 -0.40 -5.43 -3.27
CA LEU A 58 -1.76 -4.90 -3.22
C LEU A 58 -1.76 -3.53 -3.90
N TYR A 59 -2.43 -3.44 -5.04
CA TYR A 59 -2.61 -2.20 -5.79
C TYR A 59 -3.96 -1.56 -5.45
N ALA A 60 -3.93 -0.32 -5.00
CA ALA A 60 -5.10 0.54 -4.85
C ALA A 60 -5.39 1.25 -6.17
N LEU A 61 -6.64 1.22 -6.63
CA LEU A 61 -7.04 1.76 -7.93
C LEU A 61 -8.13 2.83 -7.80
N PRO A 62 -8.20 3.77 -8.75
CA PRO A 62 -9.28 4.74 -8.81
C PRO A 62 -10.67 4.08 -8.82
N GLY A 63 -11.63 4.76 -8.19
CA GLY A 63 -13.00 4.25 -8.02
C GLY A 63 -13.15 3.25 -6.88
N GLY A 64 -12.16 3.13 -5.99
CA GLY A 64 -12.22 2.26 -4.83
C GLY A 64 -12.06 0.78 -5.17
N ARG A 65 -11.40 0.48 -6.29
CA ARG A 65 -11.03 -0.89 -6.71
C ARG A 65 -9.66 -1.25 -6.17
N ALA A 66 -9.35 -2.54 -6.09
CA ALA A 66 -8.01 -2.99 -5.75
C ALA A 66 -7.68 -4.33 -6.40
N VAL A 67 -6.39 -4.63 -6.53
CA VAL A 67 -5.89 -5.94 -6.98
C VAL A 67 -4.84 -6.42 -5.99
N LEU A 68 -5.06 -7.59 -5.41
CA LEU A 68 -4.08 -8.31 -4.61
C LEU A 68 -3.56 -9.49 -5.43
N SER A 69 -2.29 -9.46 -5.79
CA SER A 69 -1.66 -10.52 -6.58
C SER A 69 -0.28 -10.88 -6.05
N GLY A 70 0.15 -12.10 -6.28
CA GLY A 70 1.40 -12.59 -5.73
C GLY A 70 1.68 -14.03 -6.10
N GLY A 71 2.71 -14.59 -5.48
CA GLY A 71 3.14 -15.96 -5.68
C GLY A 71 3.64 -16.60 -4.39
N VAL A 72 3.26 -17.86 -4.20
CA VAL A 72 3.82 -18.72 -3.16
C VAL A 72 4.92 -19.58 -3.76
N TRP A 73 6.10 -19.53 -3.14
CA TRP A 73 7.19 -20.40 -3.52
C TRP A 73 6.97 -21.79 -2.94
N VAL A 74 6.99 -22.77 -3.83
CA VAL A 74 6.93 -24.19 -3.47
C VAL A 74 8.25 -24.81 -3.92
N ALA A 75 8.97 -25.46 -3.01
CA ALA A 75 10.22 -26.14 -3.35
C ALA A 75 9.97 -27.19 -4.44
N PRO A 76 10.77 -27.26 -5.52
CA PRO A 76 10.52 -28.21 -6.61
C PRO A 76 10.49 -29.68 -6.19
N SER A 77 11.17 -30.02 -5.07
CA SER A 77 11.19 -31.36 -4.50
C SER A 77 10.11 -31.60 -3.44
N SER A 78 9.27 -30.61 -3.15
CA SER A 78 8.16 -30.79 -2.21
C SER A 78 7.12 -31.70 -2.84
N ARG A 79 6.44 -32.47 -2.00
CA ARG A 79 5.34 -33.31 -2.46
C ARG A 79 4.22 -32.47 -3.10
N GLU A 80 4.03 -31.24 -2.63
CA GLU A 80 3.08 -30.29 -3.20
C GLU A 80 3.47 -29.83 -4.61
N ALA A 81 4.77 -29.67 -4.92
CA ALA A 81 5.22 -29.39 -6.28
C ALA A 81 5.13 -30.60 -7.22
N ILE A 82 5.29 -31.82 -6.68
CA ILE A 82 5.28 -33.07 -7.45
C ILE A 82 3.86 -33.56 -7.73
N ASP A 83 3.00 -33.54 -6.70
CA ASP A 83 1.63 -34.05 -6.74
C ASP A 83 0.61 -32.94 -7.01
N GLY A 84 1.01 -31.66 -6.99
CA GLY A 84 0.13 -30.51 -7.18
C GLY A 84 -0.21 -30.22 -8.64
N PRO A 85 -1.31 -29.49 -8.89
CA PRO A 85 -1.63 -29.01 -10.23
C PRO A 85 -0.52 -28.07 -10.74
N PRO A 86 -0.32 -27.98 -12.08
CA PRO A 86 0.61 -27.03 -12.65
C PRO A 86 0.27 -25.59 -12.20
N PRO A 87 1.26 -24.69 -12.11
CA PRO A 87 1.01 -23.30 -11.74
C PRO A 87 -0.07 -22.70 -12.64
N VAL A 88 -1.16 -22.24 -12.03
CA VAL A 88 -2.21 -21.51 -12.74
C VAL A 88 -1.89 -20.03 -12.60
N HIS A 89 -1.91 -19.33 -13.73
CA HIS A 89 -1.91 -17.87 -13.77
C HIS A 89 -3.38 -17.42 -13.82
N PRO A 90 -3.96 -17.03 -12.68
CA PRO A 90 -5.37 -16.66 -12.65
C PRO A 90 -5.60 -15.43 -13.53
N GLU A 91 -6.60 -15.52 -14.40
CA GLU A 91 -6.98 -14.37 -15.21
C GLU A 91 -7.48 -13.23 -14.30
N PRO A 92 -6.90 -12.02 -14.42
CA PRO A 92 -7.40 -10.87 -13.71
C PRO A 92 -8.73 -10.39 -14.32
N PRO A 93 -9.48 -9.50 -13.66
CA PRO A 93 -10.67 -8.90 -14.26
C PRO A 93 -10.31 -8.13 -15.54
N ASP A 94 -11.28 -7.95 -16.43
CA ASP A 94 -11.08 -7.33 -17.76
C ASP A 94 -10.52 -5.90 -17.71
N TRP A 95 -10.77 -5.18 -16.61
CA TRP A 95 -10.25 -3.84 -16.39
C TRP A 95 -8.85 -3.80 -15.80
N ALA A 96 -8.32 -4.91 -15.29
CA ALA A 96 -6.96 -4.98 -14.75
C ALA A 96 -5.97 -5.19 -15.88
N VAL A 97 -4.81 -4.53 -15.76
CA VAL A 97 -3.72 -4.57 -16.76
C VAL A 97 -2.45 -5.08 -16.12
N ASP A 98 -1.55 -5.66 -16.92
CA ASP A 98 -0.33 -6.32 -16.45
C ASP A 98 0.50 -5.53 -15.43
N PRO A 99 0.68 -4.19 -15.53
CA PRO A 99 1.41 -3.42 -14.52
C PRO A 99 0.80 -3.42 -13.11
N MET A 100 -0.48 -3.78 -12.97
CA MET A 100 -1.18 -3.91 -11.69
C MET A 100 -0.99 -5.29 -11.06
N LEU A 101 -0.43 -6.24 -11.82
CA LEU A 101 -0.17 -7.59 -11.37
C LEU A 101 1.25 -7.69 -10.85
N ASN A 102 1.44 -8.56 -9.88
CA ASN A 102 2.76 -8.82 -9.33
C ASN A 102 3.68 -9.36 -10.46
N PRO A 103 4.86 -8.75 -10.68
CA PRO A 103 5.77 -9.16 -11.75
C PRO A 103 6.36 -10.56 -11.55
N HIS A 104 6.17 -11.20 -10.38
CA HIS A 104 6.61 -12.58 -10.12
C HIS A 104 5.75 -13.66 -10.78
N ALA A 105 4.89 -13.31 -11.73
CA ALA A 105 4.19 -14.28 -12.55
C ALA A 105 5.16 -15.20 -13.35
N ASP A 106 6.38 -14.75 -13.63
CA ASP A 106 7.30 -15.45 -14.54
C ASP A 106 8.32 -16.40 -13.88
N THR A 107 8.25 -16.64 -12.57
CA THR A 107 9.31 -17.40 -11.84
C THR A 107 8.95 -18.83 -11.39
N GLY A 108 7.86 -19.40 -11.90
CA GLY A 108 7.44 -20.76 -11.50
C GLY A 108 6.81 -20.84 -10.09
N LEU A 109 6.23 -19.73 -9.63
CA LEU A 109 5.46 -19.67 -8.39
C LEU A 109 4.01 -20.07 -8.64
N THR A 110 3.35 -20.64 -7.62
CA THR A 110 1.88 -20.73 -7.64
C THR A 110 1.34 -19.33 -7.45
N THR A 111 0.81 -18.74 -8.54
CA THR A 111 0.32 -17.36 -8.52
C THR A 111 -1.13 -17.27 -8.09
N PHE A 112 -1.47 -16.16 -7.43
CA PHE A 112 -2.84 -15.81 -7.10
C PHE A 112 -3.15 -14.38 -7.54
N CYS A 113 -4.43 -14.13 -7.78
CA CYS A 113 -5.00 -12.82 -8.05
C CYS A 113 -6.41 -12.74 -7.44
N TYR A 114 -6.58 -11.82 -6.50
CA TYR A 114 -7.86 -11.41 -5.94
C TYR A 114 -8.10 -9.95 -6.34
N TRP A 115 -9.34 -9.57 -6.60
CA TRP A 115 -9.68 -8.17 -6.87
C TRP A 115 -10.85 -7.72 -6.02
N TRP A 116 -10.77 -6.46 -5.60
CA TRP A 116 -11.82 -5.77 -4.89
C TRP A 116 -12.58 -4.91 -5.87
N ASP A 117 -13.90 -5.12 -5.93
CA ASP A 117 -14.81 -4.29 -6.71
C ASP A 117 -16.16 -4.19 -6.01
N ALA A 118 -16.81 -3.04 -6.12
CA ALA A 118 -18.14 -2.78 -5.56
C ALA A 118 -18.33 -3.26 -4.09
N GLY A 119 -17.29 -3.16 -3.26
CA GLY A 119 -17.37 -3.49 -1.84
C GLY A 119 -17.11 -4.96 -1.49
N ARG A 120 -16.59 -5.76 -2.44
CA ARG A 120 -16.41 -7.21 -2.27
C ARG A 120 -15.11 -7.70 -2.88
N TRP A 121 -14.56 -8.78 -2.31
CA TRP A 121 -13.43 -9.50 -2.87
C TRP A 121 -13.90 -10.62 -3.80
N TYR A 122 -13.17 -10.78 -4.89
CA TYR A 122 -13.41 -11.80 -5.89
C TYR A 122 -12.11 -12.51 -6.28
N ARG A 123 -12.26 -13.74 -6.77
CA ARG A 123 -11.22 -14.49 -7.47
C ARG A 123 -11.80 -15.26 -8.66
N ALA A 124 -10.95 -15.56 -9.63
CA ALA A 124 -11.22 -16.57 -10.65
C ALA A 124 -10.63 -17.90 -10.17
N ASP A 125 -9.70 -18.47 -10.94
CA ASP A 125 -9.06 -19.76 -10.65
C ASP A 125 -7.98 -19.69 -9.56
N SER A 126 -7.84 -18.55 -8.86
CA SER A 126 -6.87 -18.41 -7.77
C SER A 126 -7.21 -19.36 -6.62
N PRO A 127 -6.20 -19.90 -5.90
CA PRO A 127 -6.44 -20.73 -4.72
C PRO A 127 -7.15 -19.94 -3.60
N PRO A 128 -7.74 -20.63 -2.60
CA PRO A 128 -8.23 -19.97 -1.39
C PRO A 128 -7.09 -19.22 -0.68
N VAL A 129 -7.40 -18.10 -0.03
CA VAL A 129 -6.42 -17.19 0.59
C VAL A 129 -5.54 -17.89 1.63
N ALA A 130 -6.09 -18.90 2.31
CA ALA A 130 -5.32 -19.71 3.27
C ALA A 130 -4.09 -20.39 2.63
N GLN A 131 -4.17 -20.77 1.36
CA GLN A 131 -3.05 -21.36 0.62
C GLN A 131 -2.05 -20.30 0.13
N SER A 132 -2.45 -19.03 0.11
CA SER A 132 -1.63 -17.87 -0.26
C SER A 132 -0.98 -17.19 0.95
N ALA A 133 -1.22 -17.68 2.18
CA ALA A 133 -0.86 -16.98 3.41
C ALA A 133 0.64 -16.70 3.56
N ALA A 134 1.52 -17.58 3.05
CA ALA A 134 2.98 -17.39 3.11
C ALA A 134 3.48 -16.20 2.25
N ALA A 135 2.66 -15.72 1.31
CA ALA A 135 2.96 -14.59 0.44
C ALA A 135 2.33 -13.28 0.93
N LEU A 136 1.61 -13.28 2.05
CA LEU A 136 0.91 -12.13 2.59
C LEU A 136 1.53 -11.75 3.95
N PRO A 137 1.65 -10.44 4.25
CA PRO A 137 1.99 -10.03 5.60
C PRO A 137 0.82 -10.34 6.55
N GLY A 138 1.06 -10.43 7.87
CA GLY A 138 0.09 -10.71 8.95
C GLY A 138 -1.19 -9.85 9.09
N VAL A 139 -1.87 -9.44 8.00
CA VAL A 139 -2.92 -8.39 7.96
C VAL A 139 -4.34 -8.86 8.28
N TRP A 140 -4.57 -10.14 8.57
CA TRP A 140 -5.92 -10.72 8.61
C TRP A 140 -6.82 -10.17 9.72
N THR A 141 -6.26 -9.91 10.90
CA THR A 141 -7.02 -9.45 12.07
C THR A 141 -6.30 -8.32 12.77
N THR A 142 -7.06 -7.44 13.42
CA THR A 142 -6.51 -6.37 14.26
C THR A 142 -5.60 -6.95 15.35
N ASP A 143 -6.00 -8.07 15.97
CA ASP A 143 -5.22 -8.71 17.03
C ASP A 143 -3.85 -9.20 16.55
N ALA A 144 -3.77 -9.86 15.39
CA ALA A 144 -2.51 -10.34 14.84
C ALA A 144 -1.57 -9.18 14.48
N VAL A 145 -2.13 -8.10 13.93
CA VAL A 145 -1.36 -6.89 13.59
C VAL A 145 -0.86 -6.20 14.86
N ALA A 146 -1.70 -6.07 15.89
CA ALA A 146 -1.33 -5.46 17.17
C ALA A 146 -0.23 -6.27 17.89
N GLU A 147 -0.32 -7.60 17.86
CA GLU A 147 0.73 -8.48 18.40
C GLU A 147 2.07 -8.26 17.68
N MET A 148 2.06 -8.18 16.34
CA MET A 148 3.26 -7.91 15.55
C MET A 148 3.85 -6.51 15.83
N LEU A 149 3.01 -5.47 15.87
CA LEU A 149 3.41 -4.09 16.21
C LEU A 149 4.14 -4.03 17.55
N THR A 150 3.52 -4.62 18.58
CA THR A 150 4.08 -4.59 19.94
C THR A 150 5.33 -5.46 20.09
N CYS A 151 5.41 -6.58 19.37
CA CYS A 151 6.63 -7.40 19.31
C CYS A 151 7.80 -6.60 18.71
N LEU A 152 7.57 -5.83 17.64
CA LEU A 152 8.59 -4.97 17.04
C LEU A 152 8.96 -3.77 17.94
N ALA A 153 7.99 -3.20 18.67
CA ALA A 153 8.22 -2.04 19.52
C ALA A 153 9.03 -2.37 20.79
N THR A 154 8.73 -3.48 21.49
CA THR A 154 9.34 -3.75 22.80
C THR A 154 9.79 -5.19 23.04
N GLY A 155 9.45 -6.12 22.15
CA GLY A 155 9.72 -7.56 22.29
C GLY A 155 8.95 -8.26 23.42
N ARG A 156 8.36 -7.51 24.37
CA ARG A 156 7.51 -8.00 25.47
C ARG A 156 6.37 -7.00 25.73
N PRO A 157 5.28 -7.06 24.95
CA PRO A 157 4.12 -6.19 25.14
C PRO A 157 3.56 -6.23 26.57
N ASN A 158 3.14 -5.07 27.06
CA ASN A 158 2.17 -4.97 28.15
C ASN A 158 0.77 -4.61 27.59
N ASP A 159 -0.25 -4.63 28.44
CA ASP A 159 -1.64 -4.37 28.02
C ASP A 159 -1.85 -2.95 27.46
N GLU A 160 -1.11 -1.97 27.97
CA GLU A 160 -1.17 -0.57 27.53
C GLU A 160 -0.63 -0.43 26.09
N GLN A 161 0.54 -0.98 25.80
CA GLN A 161 1.13 -1.01 24.46
C GLN A 161 0.24 -1.73 23.45
N ARG A 162 -0.43 -2.80 23.90
CA ARG A 162 -1.41 -3.50 23.05
C ARG A 162 -2.60 -2.60 22.74
N ALA A 163 -3.09 -1.82 23.71
CA ALA A 163 -4.18 -0.87 23.50
C ALA A 163 -3.77 0.27 22.56
N ASP A 164 -2.55 0.77 22.68
CA ASP A 164 -2.01 1.79 21.76
C ASP A 164 -1.87 1.26 20.34
N ALA A 165 -1.37 0.02 20.17
CA ALA A 165 -1.27 -0.63 18.86
C ALA A 165 -2.65 -0.82 18.21
N VAL A 166 -3.66 -1.22 18.99
CA VAL A 166 -5.05 -1.31 18.52
C VAL A 166 -5.58 0.07 18.12
N THR A 167 -5.29 1.10 18.91
CA THR A 167 -5.69 2.49 18.61
C THR A 167 -5.09 2.97 17.30
N LEU A 168 -3.81 2.68 17.04
CA LEU A 168 -3.15 2.99 15.78
C LEU A 168 -3.82 2.29 14.59
N ILE A 169 -4.13 0.99 14.71
CA ILE A 169 -4.81 0.24 13.64
C ILE A 169 -6.18 0.84 13.36
N CYS A 170 -6.98 1.12 14.40
CA CYS A 170 -8.30 1.74 14.25
C CYS A 170 -8.20 3.12 13.60
N ALA A 171 -7.23 3.95 13.99
CA ALA A 171 -6.98 5.25 13.39
C ALA A 171 -6.60 5.12 11.90
N ALA A 172 -5.78 4.12 11.55
CA ALA A 172 -5.43 3.83 10.16
C ALA A 172 -6.64 3.38 9.35
N GLU A 173 -7.52 2.52 9.89
CA GLU A 173 -8.73 2.06 9.21
C GLU A 173 -9.73 3.18 8.86
N ILE A 174 -9.67 4.31 9.57
CA ILE A 174 -10.50 5.50 9.30
C ILE A 174 -9.72 6.68 8.69
N GLY A 175 -8.43 6.50 8.36
CA GLY A 175 -7.59 7.55 7.76
C GLY A 175 -7.31 8.74 8.69
N ALA A 176 -7.14 8.49 9.98
CA ALA A 176 -6.95 9.51 11.01
C ALA A 176 -5.62 9.36 11.76
N VAL A 177 -4.60 8.75 11.15
CA VAL A 177 -3.30 8.56 11.82
C VAL A 177 -2.62 9.91 12.05
N THR A 178 -2.10 10.11 13.26
CA THR A 178 -1.29 11.26 13.64
C THR A 178 0.05 10.80 14.20
N HIS A 179 1.03 11.71 14.21
CA HIS A 179 2.34 11.44 14.82
C HIS A 179 2.21 11.03 16.30
N GLU A 180 1.30 11.64 17.06
CA GLU A 180 1.05 11.30 18.46
C GLU A 180 0.58 9.84 18.62
N ILE A 181 -0.33 9.37 17.76
CA ILE A 181 -0.82 7.99 17.80
C ILE A 181 0.31 7.00 17.49
N VAL A 182 1.22 7.35 16.57
CA VAL A 182 2.41 6.53 16.27
C VAL A 182 3.39 6.54 17.45
N ALA A 183 3.66 7.71 18.03
CA ALA A 183 4.55 7.86 19.18
C ALA A 183 4.06 7.10 20.42
N ASN A 184 2.74 6.96 20.64
CA ASN A 184 2.21 6.16 21.74
C ASN A 184 2.61 4.68 21.62
N VAL A 185 2.74 4.14 20.40
CA VAL A 185 3.10 2.73 20.17
C VAL A 185 4.60 2.49 20.32
N PHE A 186 5.43 3.34 19.72
CA PHE A 186 6.88 3.13 19.64
C PHE A 186 7.67 3.89 20.72
N GLY A 187 7.02 4.83 21.40
CA GLY A 187 7.66 5.80 22.28
C GLY A 187 8.28 6.96 21.51
N ASP A 188 8.41 8.11 22.18
CA ASP A 188 9.11 9.29 21.66
C ASP A 188 10.58 9.24 22.10
N ASN A 189 11.33 8.31 21.52
CA ASN A 189 12.75 8.11 21.82
C ASN A 189 13.53 7.85 20.52
N ASP A 190 14.86 8.06 20.56
CA ASP A 190 15.72 7.92 19.38
C ASP A 190 15.93 6.46 18.92
N LEU A 191 15.22 5.47 19.50
CA LEU A 191 15.32 4.07 19.07
C LEU A 191 14.46 3.78 17.83
N PHE A 192 13.41 4.57 17.61
CA PHE A 192 12.47 4.38 16.51
C PHE A 192 12.41 5.62 15.61
N ASP A 193 12.44 5.39 14.30
CA ASP A 193 12.27 6.41 13.29
C ASP A 193 10.77 6.68 13.05
N LEU A 194 10.19 7.58 13.85
CA LEU A 194 8.76 7.91 13.76
C LEU A 194 8.40 8.60 12.43
N ASP A 195 9.34 9.34 11.83
CA ASP A 195 9.14 9.99 10.54
C ASP A 195 9.02 8.93 9.43
N ALA A 196 9.92 7.94 9.41
CA ALA A 196 9.82 6.82 8.46
C ALA A 196 8.52 6.02 8.64
N ALA A 197 8.00 5.91 9.87
CA ALA A 197 6.71 5.30 10.14
C ALA A 197 5.55 6.14 9.56
N MET A 198 5.58 7.46 9.77
CA MET A 198 4.59 8.40 9.25
C MET A 198 4.58 8.40 7.72
N ASP A 199 5.75 8.36 7.07
CA ASP A 199 5.87 8.26 5.61
C ASP A 199 5.07 7.08 5.05
N GLN A 200 5.06 5.91 5.73
CA GLN A 200 4.29 4.76 5.27
C GLN A 200 2.78 5.04 5.28
N PHE A 201 2.27 5.74 6.30
CA PHE A 201 0.87 6.14 6.36
C PHE A 201 0.52 7.25 5.37
N GLU A 202 1.45 8.17 5.09
CA GLU A 202 1.29 9.20 4.06
C GLU A 202 1.21 8.61 2.66
N MET A 203 2.13 7.68 2.32
CA MET A 203 2.08 6.94 1.05
C MET A 203 0.78 6.14 0.90
N ALA A 204 0.22 5.70 2.03
CA ALA A 204 -1.07 5.01 2.08
C ALA A 204 -2.29 5.97 2.01
N GLY A 205 -2.11 7.28 2.19
CA GLY A 205 -3.19 8.26 2.28
C GLY A 205 -4.04 8.12 3.55
N LEU A 206 -3.45 7.68 4.66
CA LEU A 206 -4.14 7.36 5.92
C LEU A 206 -3.87 8.33 7.06
N THR A 207 -3.10 9.38 6.81
CA THR A 207 -2.86 10.42 7.82
C THR A 207 -4.05 11.36 7.90
N ALA A 208 -4.28 11.88 9.11
CA ALA A 208 -5.25 12.95 9.31
C ALA A 208 -4.74 14.21 8.60
N HIS A 209 -5.10 14.38 7.33
CA HIS A 209 -4.93 15.67 6.69
C HIS A 209 -5.80 16.66 7.46
N GLN A 210 -5.17 17.63 8.14
CA GLN A 210 -5.88 18.83 8.56
C GLN A 210 -6.59 19.35 7.31
N THR A 211 -7.91 19.16 7.25
CA THR A 211 -8.70 19.69 6.16
C THR A 211 -8.32 21.15 6.06
N ALA A 212 -7.81 21.56 4.91
CA ALA A 212 -7.43 22.92 4.62
C ALA A 212 -8.68 23.82 4.55
N THR A 213 -9.46 23.88 5.63
CA THR A 213 -10.55 24.82 5.83
C THR A 213 -10.03 26.18 6.31
N ARG A 214 -8.71 26.41 6.27
CA ARG A 214 -8.08 27.69 6.62
C ARG A 214 -7.24 28.35 5.51
N ALA A 215 -7.48 28.01 4.24
CA ALA A 215 -6.91 28.74 3.10
C ALA A 215 -7.96 29.39 2.16
N ALA A 216 -9.21 28.91 2.17
CA ALA A 216 -10.27 29.50 1.34
C ALA A 216 -10.69 30.91 1.80
N THR A 217 -10.66 31.19 3.11
CA THR A 217 -10.99 32.54 3.64
C THR A 217 -9.92 33.58 3.31
N GLN A 218 -8.67 33.15 3.06
CA GLN A 218 -7.58 34.05 2.69
C GLN A 218 -7.51 34.29 1.17
N CYS A 219 -7.89 33.31 0.35
CA CYS A 219 -8.04 33.50 -1.09
C CYS A 219 -9.25 34.35 -1.50
N LEU A 220 -10.28 34.45 -0.65
CA LEU A 220 -11.46 35.31 -0.87
C LEU A 220 -11.24 36.79 -0.47
N ARG A 221 -10.12 37.13 0.17
CA ARG A 221 -9.67 38.52 0.36
C ARG A 221 -8.50 38.81 -0.57
N GLY A 222 -8.77 38.82 -1.88
CA GLY A 222 -7.83 39.35 -2.86
C GLY A 222 -7.51 40.84 -2.59
N PRO A 223 -6.29 41.31 -2.92
CA PRO A 223 -5.96 42.73 -2.83
C PRO A 223 -6.85 43.55 -3.77
N ALA A 224 -7.19 44.77 -3.33
CA ALA A 224 -8.03 45.71 -4.05
C ALA A 224 -7.62 45.86 -5.54
N THR A 225 -8.62 45.84 -6.40
CA THR A 225 -8.54 45.94 -7.86
C THR A 225 -7.65 47.11 -8.31
N PRO A 226 -6.61 46.88 -9.12
CA PRO A 226 -5.94 47.98 -9.79
C PRO A 226 -6.81 48.47 -10.96
N ARG A 227 -7.01 49.80 -11.04
CA ARG A 227 -7.65 50.46 -12.19
C ARG A 227 -6.77 50.25 -13.42
N PHE A 228 -7.31 49.60 -14.45
CA PHE A 228 -6.64 49.48 -15.75
C PHE A 228 -6.67 50.84 -16.48
N SER A 229 -5.48 51.40 -16.70
CA SER A 229 -5.23 52.45 -17.69
C SER A 229 -5.05 51.79 -19.06
N THR A 230 -5.78 52.28 -20.06
CA THR A 230 -5.72 51.85 -21.46
C THR A 230 -4.36 52.19 -22.09
N GLY A 231 -3.46 51.22 -22.12
CA GLY A 231 -2.20 51.27 -22.87
C GLY A 231 -1.93 49.91 -23.53
N SER A 232 -1.81 49.90 -24.85
CA SER A 232 -1.70 48.69 -25.70
C SER A 232 -0.52 47.78 -25.32
N PRO A 233 -0.67 46.45 -25.32
CA PRO A 233 0.42 45.54 -25.00
C PRO A 233 1.33 45.30 -26.21
N GLN A 234 2.60 45.69 -26.11
CA GLN A 234 3.67 45.24 -27.00
C GLN A 234 4.05 43.80 -26.61
N LEU A 235 3.78 42.85 -27.50
CA LEU A 235 4.19 41.44 -27.37
C LEU A 235 5.71 41.31 -27.44
N ARG A 236 6.39 41.10 -26.31
CA ARG A 236 7.78 40.67 -26.28
C ARG A 236 7.87 39.18 -26.59
N ARG A 237 8.40 38.83 -27.77
CA ARG A 237 8.80 37.45 -28.09
C ARG A 237 9.94 37.02 -27.17
N VAL A 238 9.67 36.06 -26.29
CA VAL A 238 10.71 35.34 -25.54
C VAL A 238 11.30 34.27 -26.45
N ARG A 239 12.59 34.38 -26.79
CA ARG A 239 13.34 33.30 -27.45
C ARG A 239 13.90 32.37 -26.38
N ILE A 240 13.38 31.15 -26.33
CA ILE A 240 13.94 30.06 -25.52
C ILE A 240 15.12 29.46 -26.30
N ARG A 241 16.31 29.42 -25.69
CA ARG A 241 17.53 28.85 -26.28
C ARG A 241 17.82 27.50 -25.61
N TRP A 242 17.73 26.42 -26.36
CA TRP A 242 18.08 25.07 -25.89
C TRP A 242 19.60 24.86 -25.91
N PRO A 243 20.20 24.22 -24.90
CA PRO A 243 21.61 23.85 -24.92
C PRO A 243 21.85 22.69 -25.90
N ARG A 244 22.97 22.75 -26.65
CA ARG A 244 23.43 21.66 -27.53
C ARG A 244 24.25 20.65 -26.72
N PRO A 245 24.13 19.34 -27.00
CA PRO A 245 25.00 18.33 -26.38
C PRO A 245 26.45 18.46 -26.88
N ALA A 246 27.39 18.22 -25.97
CA ALA A 246 28.81 18.15 -26.27
C ALA A 246 29.12 16.87 -27.06
N LEU A 247 29.85 17.00 -28.16
CA LEU A 247 30.52 15.89 -28.82
C LEU A 247 31.86 15.70 -28.11
N ASP A 248 32.04 14.57 -27.44
CA ASP A 248 33.34 14.12 -26.94
C ASP A 248 34.18 13.63 -28.13
N ASP A 249 35.34 14.26 -28.32
CA ASP A 249 36.47 13.70 -29.06
C ASP A 249 37.47 13.18 -28.02
N ARG A 250 37.58 11.85 -27.91
CA ARG A 250 38.83 11.09 -27.69
C ARG A 250 38.60 9.58 -27.68
#